data_AF-A0A4V0XF99-F1
#
_entry.id   AF-A0A4V0XF99-F1
#
_cell.length_a   1.000
_cell.length_b   1.000
_cell.length_c   1.000
_cell.angle_alpha   90.00
_cell.angle_beta   90.00
_cell.angle_gamma   90.00
#
_symmetry.space_group_name_H-M   'P 1'
#
loop_
_entity.id
_entity.type
_entity.pdbx_description
1 polymer ?
#
loop_
_entity_poly.entity_id
_entity_poly.type
_entity_poly.pdbx_seq_one_letter_code
_entity_poly.pdbx_strand_id
1 'polypeptide(L)'
;MLLLAVAAALAADPAPPSADVLTEATVAASPEAIVAVLTELSRFQTALPPLCVGRFVPGTPASGKGATARIRYDMAAMHRNLTFTITRVEADPSRSIVDFDHATDLGFITRWTLTPGEAGTAVSVKTALNAPPWPFTAYYFAAIKPEWMSCQAEIVQNVAKLAGGS
;
A
#
# COMPACT_ATOMS: atom_id res chain seq x y z
N MET A 1 22.88 1.01 -56.18
CA MET A 1 22.11 2.13 -55.59
C MET A 1 21.62 1.64 -54.24
N LEU A 2 22.33 2.00 -53.16
CA LEU A 2 22.13 1.49 -51.81
C LEU A 2 21.27 2.50 -51.04
N LEU A 3 20.02 2.15 -50.70
CA LEU A 3 19.18 2.98 -49.83
C LEU A 3 19.54 2.69 -48.36
N LEU A 4 20.20 3.65 -47.72
CA LEU A 4 20.31 3.72 -46.26
C LEU A 4 18.95 4.16 -45.70
N ALA A 5 18.26 3.28 -45.00
CA ALA A 5 17.14 3.64 -44.14
C ALA A 5 17.71 4.06 -42.77
N VAL A 6 17.70 5.37 -42.50
CA VAL A 6 18.00 5.91 -41.18
C VAL A 6 16.74 5.79 -40.32
N ALA A 7 16.71 4.80 -39.44
CA ALA A 7 15.67 4.69 -38.43
C ALA A 7 15.95 5.72 -37.32
N ALA A 8 15.16 6.80 -37.29
CA ALA A 8 15.15 7.71 -36.16
C ALA A 8 14.42 7.04 -34.99
N ALA A 9 15.19 6.61 -33.98
CA ALA A 9 14.63 6.23 -32.69
C ALA A 9 14.14 7.50 -31.98
N LEU A 10 12.83 7.71 -31.96
CA LEU A 10 12.20 8.67 -31.07
C LEU A 10 12.39 8.16 -29.65
N ALA A 11 13.35 8.73 -28.91
CA ALA A 11 13.40 8.58 -27.47
C ALA A 11 12.11 9.22 -26.92
N ALA A 12 11.17 8.37 -26.52
CA ALA A 12 10.02 8.83 -25.75
C ALA A 12 10.56 9.44 -24.45
N ASP A 13 10.21 10.70 -24.18
CA ASP A 13 10.50 11.31 -22.88
C ASP A 13 10.01 10.36 -21.79
N PRO A 14 10.85 10.01 -20.80
CA PRO A 14 10.42 9.14 -19.73
C PRO A 14 9.23 9.82 -19.03
N ALA A 15 8.10 9.12 -18.98
CA ALA A 15 6.94 9.59 -18.24
C ALA A 15 7.37 10.04 -16.83
N PRO A 16 6.83 11.16 -16.30
CA PRO A 16 7.19 11.60 -14.98
C PRO A 16 6.96 10.48 -13.96
N PRO A 17 7.85 10.29 -12.98
CA PRO A 17 7.72 9.22 -12.01
C PRO A 17 6.36 9.37 -11.30
N SER A 18 5.56 8.31 -11.31
CA SER A 18 4.29 8.30 -10.59
C SER A 18 4.54 8.55 -9.11
N ALA A 19 3.74 9.43 -8.50
CA ALA A 19 3.75 9.67 -7.06
C ALA A 19 3.19 8.48 -6.27
N ASP A 20 2.50 7.56 -6.95
CA ASP A 20 1.95 6.34 -6.35
C ASP A 20 3.06 5.47 -5.76
N VAL A 21 2.76 4.92 -4.59
CA VAL A 21 3.53 3.85 -3.96
C VAL A 21 2.87 2.54 -4.38
N LEU A 22 3.64 1.64 -4.97
CA LEU A 22 3.21 0.31 -5.37
C LEU A 22 4.17 -0.72 -4.79
N THR A 23 3.60 -1.67 -4.06
CA THR A 23 4.31 -2.82 -3.49
C THR A 23 3.64 -4.09 -3.98
N GLU A 24 4.41 -5.00 -4.55
CA GLU A 24 3.91 -6.28 -5.05
C GLU A 24 4.72 -7.42 -4.43
N ALA A 25 4.03 -8.50 -4.04
CA ALA A 25 4.66 -9.69 -3.50
C ALA A 25 3.76 -10.91 -3.72
N THR A 26 4.37 -12.09 -3.82
CA THR A 26 3.64 -13.36 -3.66
C THR A 26 3.88 -13.89 -2.26
N VAL A 27 2.82 -14.25 -1.55
CA VAL A 27 2.89 -14.73 -0.16
C VAL A 27 2.18 -16.07 0.00
N ALA A 28 2.72 -16.94 0.84
CA ALA A 28 2.21 -18.29 1.08
C ALA A 28 0.99 -18.31 2.03
N ALA A 29 -0.04 -17.51 1.75
CA ALA A 29 -1.30 -17.46 2.49
C ALA A 29 -2.47 -17.35 1.51
N SER A 30 -3.67 -17.79 1.90
CA SER A 30 -4.86 -17.64 1.06
C SER A 30 -5.38 -16.20 1.07
N PRO A 31 -6.08 -15.74 0.01
CA PRO A 31 -6.66 -14.41 -0.01
C PRO A 31 -7.63 -14.18 1.16
N GLU A 32 -8.41 -15.19 1.53
CA GLU A 32 -9.39 -15.10 2.63
C GLU A 32 -8.69 -14.89 3.98
N ALA A 33 -7.58 -15.60 4.23
CA ALA A 33 -6.81 -15.44 5.46
C ALA A 33 -6.19 -14.03 5.55
N ILE A 34 -5.70 -13.50 4.43
CA ILE A 34 -5.18 -12.12 4.35
C ILE A 34 -6.30 -11.11 4.59
N VAL A 35 -7.46 -11.25 3.93
CA VAL A 35 -8.62 -10.37 4.17
C VAL A 35 -9.04 -10.40 5.64
N ALA A 36 -9.04 -11.57 6.29
CA ALA A 36 -9.37 -11.69 7.71
C ALA A 36 -8.40 -10.93 8.62
N VAL A 37 -7.10 -10.89 8.28
CA VAL A 37 -6.12 -10.04 8.99
C VAL A 37 -6.39 -8.56 8.72
N LEU A 38 -6.53 -8.18 7.45
CA LEU A 38 -6.71 -6.78 7.04
C LEU A 38 -8.00 -6.14 7.59
N THR A 39 -9.02 -6.96 7.86
CA THR A 39 -10.34 -6.50 8.30
C THR A 39 -10.59 -6.62 9.80
N GLU A 40 -9.61 -7.06 10.59
CA GLU A 40 -9.67 -7.05 12.06
C GLU A 40 -8.56 -6.13 12.58
N LEU A 41 -8.91 -4.90 12.96
CA LEU A 41 -7.93 -3.85 13.22
C LEU A 41 -7.04 -4.15 14.43
N SER A 42 -7.53 -4.91 15.40
CA SER A 42 -6.75 -5.30 16.59
C SER A 42 -5.65 -6.31 16.24
N ARG A 43 -5.85 -7.14 15.22
CA ARG A 43 -4.87 -8.05 14.65
C ARG A 43 -4.01 -7.34 13.62
N PHE A 44 -4.59 -6.52 12.74
CA PHE A 44 -3.83 -5.77 11.74
C PHE A 44 -2.78 -4.86 12.38
N GLN A 45 -3.06 -4.25 13.53
CA GLN A 45 -2.09 -3.40 14.23
C GLN A 45 -0.77 -4.12 14.54
N THR A 46 -0.79 -5.45 14.73
CA THR A 46 0.42 -6.24 15.02
C THR A 46 1.27 -6.47 13.78
N ALA A 47 0.75 -6.18 12.59
CA ALA A 47 1.52 -6.22 11.34
C ALA A 47 2.28 -4.92 11.07
N LEU A 48 1.96 -3.83 11.79
CA LEU A 48 2.51 -2.50 11.54
C LEU A 48 3.92 -2.36 12.15
N PRO A 49 4.96 -2.09 11.34
CA PRO A 49 6.29 -1.89 11.85
C PRO A 49 6.37 -0.61 12.70
N PRO A 50 7.06 -0.62 13.84
CA PRO A 50 7.14 0.53 14.75
C PRO A 50 7.87 1.73 14.14
N LEU A 51 8.76 1.51 13.15
CA LEU A 51 9.43 2.58 12.41
C LEU A 51 8.50 3.26 11.38
N CYS A 52 7.40 2.59 11.01
CA CYS A 52 6.45 3.10 10.02
C CYS A 52 5.25 3.78 10.67
N VAL A 53 4.78 3.19 11.77
CA VAL A 53 3.59 3.62 12.50
C VAL A 53 3.92 3.73 13.97
N GLY A 54 4.05 4.96 14.48
CA GLY A 54 4.32 5.18 15.90
C GLY A 54 3.09 5.07 16.80
N ARG A 55 1.88 5.10 16.22
CA ARG A 55 0.64 4.83 16.96
C ARG A 55 -0.45 4.28 16.04
N PHE A 56 -1.11 3.22 16.49
CA PHE A 56 -2.35 2.72 15.91
C PHE A 56 -3.32 2.41 17.05
N VAL A 57 -4.53 2.98 17.01
CA VAL A 57 -5.55 2.78 18.05
C VAL A 57 -6.86 2.42 17.35
N PRO A 58 -7.26 1.12 17.36
CA PRO A 58 -8.56 0.70 16.87
C PRO A 58 -9.70 1.47 17.55
N GLY A 59 -10.67 1.89 16.76
CA GLY A 59 -11.92 2.49 17.21
C GLY A 59 -13.05 1.45 17.32
N THR A 60 -14.29 1.95 17.32
CA THR A 60 -15.49 1.13 17.35
C THR A 60 -16.38 1.49 16.16
N PRO A 61 -16.69 0.57 15.23
CA PRO A 61 -16.28 -0.85 15.23
C PRO A 61 -14.79 -1.05 14.91
N ALA A 62 -14.22 -2.17 15.38
CA ALA A 62 -12.82 -2.55 15.16
C ALA A 62 -12.65 -3.59 14.03
N SER A 63 -13.73 -4.03 13.39
CA SER A 63 -13.67 -5.06 12.35
C SER A 63 -14.67 -4.84 11.21
N GLY A 64 -14.30 -5.28 10.01
CA GLY A 64 -15.11 -5.21 8.79
C GLY A 64 -15.15 -3.82 8.14
N LYS A 65 -15.95 -3.70 7.08
CA LYS A 65 -16.18 -2.42 6.41
C LYS A 65 -16.79 -1.40 7.39
N GLY A 66 -16.26 -0.20 7.41
CA GLY A 66 -16.62 0.87 8.34
C GLY A 66 -15.85 0.84 9.66
N ALA A 67 -15.00 -0.17 9.89
CA ALA A 67 -14.09 -0.14 11.03
C ALA A 67 -13.11 1.03 10.91
N THR A 68 -12.85 1.69 12.04
CA THR A 68 -12.01 2.89 12.09
C THR A 68 -10.87 2.71 13.07
N ALA A 69 -9.78 3.45 12.86
CA ALA A 69 -8.68 3.60 13.82
C ALA A 69 -8.09 5.01 13.73
N ARG A 70 -7.45 5.46 14.81
CA ARG A 70 -6.51 6.58 14.73
C ARG A 70 -5.14 6.03 14.43
N ILE A 71 -4.49 6.55 13.39
CA ILE A 71 -3.14 6.14 12.99
C ILE A 71 -2.21 7.35 12.96
N ARG A 72 -0.98 7.16 13.43
CA ARG A 72 0.12 8.10 13.27
C ARG A 72 1.24 7.43 12.47
N TYR A 73 1.50 7.95 11.28
CA TYR A 73 2.68 7.59 10.50
C TYR A 73 3.90 8.37 11.00
N ASP A 74 5.04 7.70 11.14
CA ASP A 74 6.32 8.27 11.59
C ASP A 74 7.48 7.90 10.64
N MET A 75 7.20 7.76 9.34
CA MET A 75 8.18 7.39 8.30
C MET A 75 9.01 8.59 7.87
N ALA A 76 10.34 8.47 7.86
CA ALA A 76 11.25 9.57 7.51
C ALA A 76 10.92 10.86 8.29
N ALA A 77 10.71 11.98 7.59
CA ALA A 77 10.26 13.25 8.19
C ALA A 77 8.72 13.40 8.23
N MET A 78 7.97 12.35 7.88
CA MET A 78 6.51 12.39 7.87
C MET A 78 5.96 12.01 9.24
N HIS A 79 5.34 12.99 9.90
CA HIS A 79 4.58 12.80 11.13
C HIS A 79 3.12 13.19 10.90
N ARG A 80 2.26 12.23 10.57
CA ARG A 80 0.86 12.50 10.20
C ARG A 80 -0.12 11.70 11.04
N ASN A 81 -1.04 12.40 11.69
CA ASN A 81 -2.18 11.80 12.36
C ASN A 81 -3.37 11.77 11.40
N LEU A 82 -3.91 10.57 11.16
CA LEU A 82 -4.99 10.33 10.21
C LEU A 82 -6.10 9.50 10.87
N THR A 83 -7.30 9.61 10.32
CA THR A 83 -8.36 8.64 10.56
C THR A 83 -8.25 7.53 9.52
N PHE A 84 -7.93 6.33 9.96
CA PHE A 84 -7.93 5.13 9.13
C PHE A 84 -9.34 4.54 9.11
N THR A 85 -9.87 4.22 7.93
CA THR A 85 -11.19 3.58 7.77
C THR A 85 -11.12 2.48 6.73
N ILE A 86 -11.68 1.31 7.02
CA ILE A 86 -11.90 0.28 6.01
C ILE A 86 -13.12 0.66 5.18
N THR A 87 -12.93 1.14 3.96
CA THR A 87 -14.03 1.66 3.12
C THR A 87 -14.54 0.65 2.11
N ARG A 88 -13.72 -0.34 1.75
CA ARG A 88 -14.08 -1.41 0.81
C ARG A 88 -13.56 -2.75 1.31
N VAL A 89 -14.43 -3.75 1.23
CA VAL A 89 -14.07 -5.16 1.40
C VAL A 89 -14.85 -5.92 0.33
N GLU A 90 -14.13 -6.49 -0.62
CA GLU A 90 -14.67 -7.39 -1.64
C GLU A 90 -13.90 -8.70 -1.53
N ALA A 91 -14.58 -9.76 -1.12
CA ALA A 91 -14.01 -11.10 -1.06
C ALA A 91 -14.64 -11.91 -2.19
N ASP A 92 -13.87 -12.13 -3.25
CA ASP A 92 -14.28 -12.95 -4.40
C ASP A 92 -13.22 -14.05 -4.64
N PRO A 93 -13.63 -15.27 -5.05
CA PRO A 93 -12.71 -16.39 -5.27
C PRO A 93 -11.60 -16.14 -6.29
N SER A 94 -11.79 -15.21 -7.23
CA SER A 94 -10.82 -14.86 -8.26
C SER A 94 -9.97 -13.64 -7.92
N ARG A 95 -10.50 -12.74 -7.08
CA ARG A 95 -9.82 -11.50 -6.71
C ARG A 95 -10.50 -10.83 -5.52
N SER A 96 -9.76 -10.62 -4.44
CA SER A 96 -10.23 -9.82 -3.31
C SER A 96 -9.65 -8.40 -3.31
N ILE A 97 -10.41 -7.43 -2.82
CA ILE A 97 -10.00 -6.03 -2.69
C ILE A 97 -10.32 -5.52 -1.28
N VAL A 98 -9.35 -4.87 -0.64
CA VAL A 98 -9.56 -4.12 0.61
C VAL A 98 -9.04 -2.71 0.44
N ASP A 99 -9.90 -1.70 0.62
CA ASP A 99 -9.50 -0.28 0.58
C ASP A 99 -9.47 0.31 1.98
N PHE A 100 -8.38 1.00 2.27
CA PHE A 100 -8.17 1.80 3.47
C PHE A 100 -8.15 3.27 3.09
N ASP A 101 -9.13 4.02 3.58
CA ASP A 101 -9.13 5.47 3.51
C ASP A 101 -8.39 6.04 4.73
N HIS A 102 -7.47 6.95 4.46
CA HIS A 102 -6.71 7.67 5.46
C HIS A 102 -7.10 9.14 5.39
N ALA A 103 -8.15 9.52 6.12
CA ALA A 103 -8.76 10.84 6.00
C ALA A 103 -7.98 11.93 6.76
N THR A 104 -7.63 12.99 6.01
CA THR A 104 -7.23 14.36 6.46
C THR A 104 -7.19 15.28 5.22
N ASP A 105 -6.78 16.55 5.35
CA ASP A 105 -6.63 17.50 4.23
C ASP A 105 -5.62 17.03 3.15
N LEU A 106 -4.71 16.13 3.53
CA LEU A 106 -3.72 15.43 2.72
C LEU A 106 -3.93 13.91 2.77
N GLY A 107 -5.19 13.49 2.85
CA GLY A 107 -5.59 12.10 2.93
C GLY A 107 -5.27 11.30 1.67
N PHE A 108 -5.36 9.97 1.78
CA PHE A 108 -5.05 9.07 0.69
C PHE A 108 -5.71 7.70 0.87
N ILE A 109 -5.84 6.98 -0.23
CA ILE A 109 -6.36 5.61 -0.23
C ILE A 109 -5.21 4.63 -0.43
N THR A 110 -5.17 3.60 0.41
CA THR A 110 -4.34 2.42 0.20
C THR A 110 -5.24 1.25 -0.19
N ARG A 111 -5.02 0.68 -1.37
CA ARG A 111 -5.75 -0.45 -1.91
C ARG A 111 -4.89 -1.70 -1.86
N TRP A 112 -5.43 -2.75 -1.25
CA TRP A 112 -4.92 -4.10 -1.34
C TRP A 112 -5.71 -4.85 -2.41
N THR A 113 -5.02 -5.40 -3.39
CA THR A 113 -5.57 -6.35 -4.36
C THR A 113 -4.91 -7.69 -4.14
N LEU A 114 -5.73 -8.74 -4.00
CA LEU A 114 -5.31 -10.09 -3.69
C LEU A 114 -5.81 -11.00 -4.81
N THR A 115 -4.90 -11.68 -5.49
CA THR A 115 -5.23 -12.63 -6.55
C THR A 115 -4.66 -13.99 -6.17
N PRO A 116 -5.49 -15.03 -6.01
CA PRO A 116 -5.00 -16.38 -5.77
C PRO A 116 -4.14 -16.86 -6.96
N GLY A 117 -3.09 -17.63 -6.65
CA GLY A 117 -2.20 -18.25 -7.60
C GLY A 117 -1.65 -19.57 -7.06
N GLU A 118 -0.87 -20.28 -7.88
CA GLU A 118 -0.39 -21.64 -7.53
C GLU A 118 0.54 -21.64 -6.29
N ALA A 119 1.35 -20.60 -6.13
CA ALA A 119 2.31 -20.46 -5.03
C ALA A 119 1.75 -19.73 -3.78
N GLY A 120 0.45 -19.40 -3.76
CA GLY A 120 -0.18 -18.62 -2.70
C GLY A 120 -0.98 -17.44 -3.25
N THR A 121 -0.87 -16.27 -2.63
CA THR A 121 -1.58 -15.05 -3.07
C THR A 121 -0.62 -14.04 -3.65
N ALA A 122 -0.89 -13.58 -4.86
CA ALA A 122 -0.30 -12.35 -5.40
C ALA A 122 -0.96 -11.14 -4.74
N VAL A 123 -0.18 -10.38 -4.00
CA VAL A 123 -0.59 -9.19 -3.26
C VAL A 123 -0.06 -7.96 -3.99
N SER A 124 -0.93 -7.01 -4.28
CA SER A 124 -0.58 -5.68 -4.78
C SER A 124 -1.14 -4.63 -3.82
N VAL A 125 -0.27 -3.83 -3.23
CA VAL A 125 -0.62 -2.72 -2.34
C VAL A 125 -0.29 -1.43 -3.04
N LYS A 126 -1.32 -0.67 -3.38
CA LYS A 126 -1.20 0.62 -4.05
C LYS A 126 -1.68 1.74 -3.14
N THR A 127 -0.83 2.73 -2.89
CA THR A 127 -1.25 3.99 -2.26
C THR A 127 -1.18 5.10 -3.29
N ALA A 128 -2.34 5.69 -3.60
CA ALA A 128 -2.44 6.83 -4.48
C ALA A 128 -2.09 8.09 -3.68
N LEU A 129 -0.92 8.67 -3.94
CA LEU A 129 -0.41 9.85 -3.25
C LEU A 129 -0.30 10.99 -4.24
N ASN A 130 -0.78 12.17 -3.85
CA ASN A 130 -0.45 13.39 -4.56
C ASN A 130 0.95 13.81 -4.13
N ALA A 131 1.89 13.90 -5.08
CA ALA A 131 3.19 14.48 -4.80
C ALA A 131 3.00 15.91 -4.28
N PRO A 132 3.78 16.34 -3.28
CA PRO A 132 3.72 17.72 -2.83
C PRO A 132 4.19 18.66 -3.95
N PRO A 133 3.68 19.91 -3.99
CA PRO A 133 4.13 20.89 -4.96
C PRO A 133 5.61 21.25 -4.77
N TRP A 134 6.19 21.89 -5.79
CA TRP A 134 7.53 22.47 -5.70
C TRP A 134 7.61 23.44 -4.50
N PRO A 135 8.74 23.49 -3.75
CA PRO A 135 10.01 22.81 -3.98
C PRO A 135 10.15 21.41 -3.34
N PHE A 136 9.09 20.85 -2.76
CA PHE A 136 9.18 19.63 -1.94
C PHE A 136 9.13 18.31 -2.74
N THR A 137 8.77 18.37 -4.02
CA THR A 137 8.59 17.19 -4.88
C THR A 137 9.84 16.31 -4.95
N ALA A 138 11.03 16.90 -5.15
CA ALA A 138 12.28 16.15 -5.25
C ALA A 138 12.63 15.43 -3.94
N TYR A 139 12.48 16.12 -2.80
CA TYR A 139 12.68 15.51 -1.49
C TYR A 139 11.70 14.36 -1.23
N TYR A 140 10.43 14.52 -1.60
CA TYR A 140 9.42 13.46 -1.46
C TYR A 140 9.83 12.19 -2.21
N PHE A 141 10.24 12.30 -3.47
CA PHE A 141 10.65 11.15 -4.27
C PHE A 141 11.96 10.51 -3.78
N ALA A 142 12.89 11.32 -3.26
CA ALA A 142 14.19 10.84 -2.82
C ALA A 142 14.18 10.21 -1.40
N ALA A 143 13.40 10.77 -0.48
CA ALA A 143 13.47 10.40 0.95
C ALA A 143 12.19 9.73 1.48
N ILE A 144 11.01 10.16 1.02
CA ILE A 144 9.73 9.69 1.58
C ILE A 144 9.24 8.44 0.84
N LYS A 145 9.20 8.48 -0.49
CA LYS A 145 8.67 7.38 -1.30
C LYS A 145 9.38 6.04 -1.05
N PRO A 146 10.72 5.96 -1.00
CA PRO A 146 11.41 4.69 -0.76
C PRO A 146 11.10 4.09 0.62
N GLU A 147 11.08 4.92 1.67
CA GLU A 147 10.74 4.49 3.02
C GLU A 147 9.29 3.98 3.10
N TRP A 148 8.36 4.65 2.41
CA TRP A 148 6.98 4.18 2.32
C TRP A 148 6.87 2.81 1.66
N MET A 149 7.59 2.60 0.54
CA MET A 149 7.64 1.30 -0.15
C MET A 149 8.21 0.21 0.77
N SER A 150 9.28 0.51 1.50
CA SER A 150 9.89 -0.41 2.48
C SER A 150 8.89 -0.80 3.57
N CYS A 151 8.21 0.19 4.15
CA CYS A 151 7.17 -0.02 5.15
C CYS A 151 6.02 -0.90 4.64
N GLN A 152 5.55 -0.67 3.42
CA GLN A 152 4.51 -1.51 2.83
C GLN A 152 4.98 -2.94 2.59
N ALA A 153 6.20 -3.13 2.10
CA ALA A 153 6.76 -4.46 1.90
C ALA A 153 6.82 -5.22 3.22
N GLU A 154 7.26 -4.59 4.30
CA GLU A 154 7.28 -5.21 5.63
C GLU A 154 5.87 -5.51 6.16
N ILE A 155 4.92 -4.59 6.00
CA ILE A 155 3.51 -4.82 6.37
C ILE A 155 2.93 -6.02 5.61
N VAL A 156 3.19 -6.15 4.31
CA VAL A 156 2.73 -7.30 3.50
C VAL A 156 3.27 -8.62 4.06
N GLN A 157 4.56 -8.67 4.39
CA GLN A 157 5.17 -9.87 4.97
C GLN A 157 4.60 -10.18 6.37
N ASN A 158 4.38 -9.18 7.21
CA ASN A 158 3.81 -9.38 8.54
C ASN A 158 2.34 -9.82 8.47
N VAL A 159 1.55 -9.24 7.56
CA VAL A 159 0.17 -9.68 7.30
C VAL A 159 0.15 -11.13 6.84
N ALA A 160 1.04 -11.53 5.94
CA ALA A 160 1.16 -12.91 5.48
C ALA A 160 1.47 -13.88 6.64
N LYS A 161 2.43 -13.54 7.50
CA LYS A 161 2.76 -14.33 8.71
C LYS A 161 1.56 -14.47 9.63
N LEU A 162 0.85 -13.36 9.89
CA LEU A 162 -0.35 -13.39 10.72
C LEU A 162 -1.46 -14.23 10.07
N ALA A 163 -1.56 -14.24 8.74
CA ALA A 163 -2.50 -15.05 7.98
C ALA A 163 -2.15 -16.55 7.97
N GLY A 164 -1.06 -16.96 8.64
CA GLY A 164 -0.61 -18.35 8.71
C GLY A 164 0.33 -18.76 7.59
N GLY A 165 0.83 -17.81 6.80
CA GLY A 165 1.89 -18.06 5.84
C GLY A 165 3.26 -18.17 6.51
N SER A 166 4.07 -19.10 6.02
CA SER A 166 5.47 -19.34 6.42
C SER A 166 6.46 -18.68 5.48
#